data_AF-A0A0D8L548-F1
#
_entry.id   AF-A0A0D8L548-F1
#
_cell.length_a   1.000
_cell.length_b   1.000
_cell.length_c   1.000
_cell.angle_alpha   90.00
_cell.angle_beta   90.00
_cell.angle_gamma   90.00
#
_symmetry.space_group_name_H-M   'P 1'
#
loop_
_entity.id
_entity.type
_entity.pdbx_description
1 polymer ?
#
loop_
_entity_poly.entity_id
_entity_poly.type
_entity_poly.pdbx_seq_one_letter_code
_entity_poly.pdbx_strand_id
1 'polypeptide(L)'
;MKNDTFDTSELCDIYQENVNVVEPLFSNFGGCSSFAGQITTVKCFEDNGLLFDLLEEEGEGRILLVDGGGSVRRALVDAELAALAV
;
A
#
# COMPACT_ATOMS: atom_id res chain seq x y z
N MET A 1 11.34 -19.84 6.38
CA MET A 1 9.88 -19.94 6.16
C MET A 1 9.65 -20.02 4.67
N LYS A 2 8.77 -20.90 4.19
CA LYS A 2 8.33 -20.82 2.79
C LYS A 2 7.66 -19.45 2.63
N ASN A 3 7.95 -18.75 1.54
CA ASN A 3 7.15 -17.59 1.13
C ASN A 3 5.74 -18.12 0.86
N ASP A 4 4.86 -18.00 1.85
CA ASP A 4 3.44 -18.23 1.68
C ASP A 4 2.91 -17.02 0.89
N THR A 5 3.09 -17.06 -0.43
CA THR A 5 2.44 -16.14 -1.36
C THR A 5 0.94 -16.24 -1.11
N PHE A 6 0.31 -15.17 -0.61
CA PHE A 6 -1.14 -15.16 -0.46
C PHE A 6 -1.80 -14.87 -1.81
N ASP A 7 -2.85 -15.62 -2.15
CA ASP A 7 -3.61 -15.44 -3.38
C ASP A 7 -4.93 -14.73 -3.05
N THR A 8 -5.12 -13.54 -3.61
CA THR A 8 -6.36 -12.77 -3.43
C THR A 8 -7.59 -13.50 -3.98
N SER A 9 -7.40 -14.39 -4.97
CA SER A 9 -8.45 -15.23 -5.52
C SER A 9 -8.94 -16.25 -4.49
N GLU A 10 -8.02 -16.91 -3.79
CA GLU A 10 -8.35 -17.86 -2.72
C GLU A 10 -9.08 -17.16 -1.56
N LEU A 11 -8.67 -15.93 -1.21
CA LEU A 11 -9.39 -15.13 -0.21
C LEU A 11 -10.83 -14.82 -0.64
N CYS A 12 -11.07 -14.51 -1.91
CA CYS A 12 -12.42 -14.29 -2.43
C CYS A 12 -13.28 -15.56 -2.35
N ASP A 13 -12.69 -16.73 -2.64
CA ASP A 13 -13.40 -18.01 -2.58
C ASP A 13 -13.82 -18.37 -1.15
N ILE A 14 -12.94 -18.14 -0.17
CA ILE A 14 -13.16 -18.51 1.25
C ILE A 14 -14.05 -17.49 1.97
N TYR A 15 -13.89 -16.19 1.70
CA TYR A 15 -14.48 -15.09 2.46
C TYR A 15 -15.44 -14.22 1.62
N GLN A 16 -16.30 -14.86 0.84
CA GLN A 16 -17.13 -14.24 -0.20
C GLN A 16 -17.86 -12.95 0.22
N GLU A 17 -18.46 -12.92 1.42
CA GLU A 17 -19.21 -11.75 1.91
C GLU A 17 -18.36 -10.75 2.70
N ASN A 18 -17.09 -11.07 2.95
CA ASN A 18 -16.20 -10.26 3.80
C ASN A 18 -15.04 -9.62 3.01
N VAL A 19 -14.89 -9.95 1.73
CA VAL A 19 -13.87 -9.38 0.86
C VAL A 19 -14.48 -8.30 -0.02
N ASN A 20 -13.85 -7.13 -0.02
CA ASN A 20 -14.12 -6.07 -0.98
C ASN A 20 -12.97 -6.03 -1.99
N VAL A 21 -13.30 -6.16 -3.28
CA VAL A 21 -12.33 -6.10 -4.37
C VAL A 21 -12.26 -4.67 -4.89
N VAL A 22 -11.05 -4.12 -4.94
CA VAL A 22 -10.82 -2.79 -5.50
C VAL A 22 -10.82 -2.84 -7.02
N GLU A 23 -11.30 -1.78 -7.67
CA GLU A 23 -11.15 -1.60 -9.11
C GLU A 23 -9.65 -1.66 -9.51
N PRO A 24 -9.32 -2.11 -10.73
CA PRO A 24 -7.95 -2.28 -11.20
C PRO A 24 -7.28 -0.93 -11.53
N LEU A 25 -7.06 -0.13 -10.49
CA LEU A 25 -6.54 1.24 -10.55
C LEU A 25 -5.02 1.32 -10.37
N PHE A 26 -4.42 0.28 -9.77
CA PHE A 26 -3.03 0.28 -9.34
C PHE A 26 -2.10 -0.38 -10.37
N SER A 27 -0.84 0.08 -10.37
CA SER A 27 0.28 -0.55 -11.07
C SER A 27 1.33 -0.99 -10.04
N ASN A 28 1.98 -2.12 -10.29
CA ASN A 28 3.00 -2.67 -9.40
C ASN A 28 4.37 -2.07 -9.75
N PHE A 29 5.03 -1.45 -8.76
CA PHE A 29 6.36 -0.85 -8.92
C PHE A 29 7.42 -1.42 -7.96
N GLY A 30 7.02 -1.99 -6.82
CA GLY A 30 7.93 -2.54 -5.80
C GLY A 30 8.48 -3.93 -6.14
N GLY A 31 9.50 -4.36 -5.41
CA GLY A 31 10.09 -5.70 -5.55
C GLY A 31 9.28 -6.82 -4.89
N CYS A 32 8.33 -6.49 -4.02
CA CYS A 32 7.42 -7.43 -3.40
C CYS A 32 6.10 -7.49 -4.17
N SER A 33 5.82 -8.61 -4.83
CA SER A 33 4.62 -8.79 -5.67
C SER A 33 3.35 -9.15 -4.89
N SER A 34 3.46 -9.37 -3.58
CA SER A 34 2.39 -9.86 -2.71
C SER A 34 2.69 -9.44 -1.28
N PHE A 35 1.92 -8.49 -0.73
CA PHE A 35 1.98 -8.03 0.66
C PHE A 35 0.58 -7.88 1.31
N ALA A 36 0.45 -8.15 2.61
CA ALA A 36 -0.79 -8.03 3.37
C ALA A 36 -0.52 -7.43 4.75
N GLY A 37 -1.49 -6.70 5.31
CA GLY A 37 -1.33 -6.02 6.59
C GLY A 37 -2.51 -5.11 6.93
N GLN A 38 -2.47 -4.53 8.14
CA GLN A 38 -3.48 -3.56 8.56
C GLN A 38 -3.31 -2.25 7.79
N ILE A 39 -4.40 -1.75 7.21
CA ILE A 39 -4.36 -0.50 6.43
C ILE A 39 -4.32 0.70 7.38
N THR A 40 -3.33 1.57 7.18
CA THR A 40 -3.30 2.96 7.67
C THR A 40 -3.51 3.88 6.48
N THR A 41 -4.38 4.88 6.60
CA THR A 41 -4.71 5.77 5.48
C THR A 41 -4.19 7.16 5.71
N VAL A 42 -3.74 7.81 4.65
CA VAL A 42 -3.42 9.24 4.63
C VAL A 42 -3.99 9.86 3.37
N LYS A 43 -4.48 11.10 3.49
CA LYS A 43 -4.93 11.90 2.36
C LYS A 43 -4.05 13.14 2.24
N CYS A 44 -3.50 13.35 1.06
CA CYS A 44 -2.71 14.54 0.74
C CYS A 44 -2.97 14.96 -0.71
N PHE A 45 -2.39 16.08 -1.14
CA PHE A 45 -2.52 16.54 -2.51
C PHE A 45 -1.22 17.20 -2.96
N GLU A 46 -0.50 16.51 -3.85
CA GLU A 46 0.75 16.99 -4.47
C GLU A 46 1.89 17.35 -3.51
N ASP A 47 1.78 16.90 -2.25
CA ASP A 47 2.72 17.10 -1.17
C ASP A 47 2.88 15.78 -0.40
N ASN A 48 4.12 15.41 -0.11
CA ASN A 48 4.48 14.17 0.55
C ASN A 48 5.09 14.37 1.94
N GLY A 49 5.06 15.58 2.50
CA GLY A 49 5.66 15.86 3.81
C GLY A 49 5.09 14.97 4.92
N LEU A 50 3.76 14.80 4.95
CA LEU A 50 3.08 13.92 5.90
C LEU A 50 3.47 12.44 5.75
N LEU A 51 3.97 12.02 4.58
CA LEU A 51 4.35 10.62 4.37
C LEU A 51 5.66 10.29 5.07
N PHE A 52 6.59 11.24 5.16
CA PHE A 52 7.85 11.06 5.88
C PHE A 52 7.56 10.81 7.36
N ASP A 53 6.80 11.70 8.01
CA ASP A 53 6.45 11.59 9.42
C ASP A 53 5.78 10.23 9.74
N LEU A 54 4.88 9.76 8.86
CA LEU A 54 4.17 8.49 9.04
C LEU A 54 5.06 7.25 8.85
N LEU A 55 6.04 7.32 7.95
CA LEU A 55 6.94 6.19 7.68
C LEU A 55 8.08 6.08 8.69
N GLU A 56 8.32 7.11 9.50
CA GLU A 56 9.23 7.04 10.65
C GLU A 56 8.61 6.33 11.87
N GLU A 57 7.28 6.13 11.89
CA GLU A 57 6.60 5.37 12.95
C GLU A 57 6.76 3.84 12.77
N GLU A 58 6.49 3.05 13.82
CA GLU A 58 6.50 1.58 13.71
C GLU A 58 5.48 1.08 12.68
N GLY A 59 5.99 0.53 11.57
CA GLY A 59 5.21 0.06 10.43
C GLY A 59 4.98 -1.46 10.34
N GLU A 60 5.52 -2.26 11.26
CA GLU A 60 5.47 -3.72 11.19
C GLU A 60 4.03 -4.24 11.02
N GLY A 61 3.80 -5.04 9.97
CA GLY A 61 2.50 -5.62 9.64
C GLY A 61 1.44 -4.62 9.13
N ARG A 62 1.83 -3.40 8.74
CA ARG A 62 0.92 -2.37 8.22
C ARG A 62 1.11 -2.10 6.72
N ILE A 63 0.08 -1.55 6.10
CA ILE A 63 0.08 -1.04 4.71
C ILE A 63 -0.37 0.41 4.75
N LEU A 64 0.45 1.32 4.25
CA LEU A 64 0.07 2.72 4.08
C LEU A 64 -0.67 2.92 2.74
N LEU A 65 -1.95 3.28 2.81
CA LEU A 65 -2.76 3.65 1.66
C LEU A 65 -2.84 5.18 1.53
N VAL A 66 -2.29 5.71 0.43
CA VAL A 66 -2.22 7.16 0.17
C VAL A 66 -3.29 7.58 -0.84
N ASP A 67 -4.26 8.38 -0.41
CA ASP A 67 -5.15 9.14 -1.31
C ASP A 67 -4.46 10.45 -1.70
N GLY A 68 -3.80 10.44 -2.86
CA GLY A 68 -3.16 11.62 -3.46
C GLY A 68 -4.08 12.49 -4.32
N GLY A 69 -5.39 12.26 -4.28
CA GLY A 69 -6.38 12.92 -5.14
C GLY A 69 -6.27 12.54 -6.63
N GLY A 70 -5.52 11.49 -6.96
CA GLY A 70 -5.32 11.01 -8.34
C GLY A 70 -4.49 11.96 -9.23
N SER A 71 -3.73 12.89 -8.65
CA SER A 71 -2.87 13.78 -9.44
C SER A 71 -1.70 13.02 -10.07
N VAL A 72 -1.47 13.27 -11.36
CA VAL A 72 -0.31 12.78 -12.12
C VAL A 72 0.75 13.87 -12.35
N ARG A 73 0.59 15.04 -11.73
CA ARG A 73 1.50 16.19 -11.94
C ARG A 73 2.76 16.11 -11.08
N ARG A 74 2.69 15.40 -9.95
CA ARG A 74 3.79 15.22 -9.00
C ARG A 74 3.80 13.81 -8.42
N ALA A 75 5.00 13.27 -8.23
CA ALA A 75 5.19 12.02 -7.50
C ALA A 75 5.00 12.27 -5.99
N LEU A 76 4.33 11.35 -5.31
CA LEU A 76 4.21 11.35 -3.84
C LEU A 76 5.25 10.43 -3.20
N VAL A 77 5.65 9.36 -3.89
CA VAL A 77 6.63 8.39 -3.43
C VAL A 77 7.84 8.43 -4.35
N ASP A 78 9.02 8.61 -3.78
CA ASP A 78 10.31 8.51 -4.45
C ASP A 78 11.15 7.39 -3.82
N ALA A 79 12.41 7.27 -4.23
CA ALA A 79 13.30 6.22 -3.75
C ALA A 79 13.65 6.36 -2.25
N GLU A 80 13.71 7.59 -1.73
CA GLU A 80 14.02 7.84 -0.32
C GLU A 80 12.84 7.40 0.54
N LEU A 81 11.64 7.85 0.19
CA LEU A 81 10.41 7.48 0.89
C LEU A 81 10.14 5.97 0.83
N ALA A 82 10.40 5.34 -0.32
CA ALA A 82 10.26 3.90 -0.47
C ALA A 82 11.26 3.11 0.40
N ALA A 83 12.46 3.65 0.65
CA ALA A 83 13.48 3.02 1.48
C ALA A 83 13.20 3.14 2.99
N LEU A 84 12.34 4.07 3.41
CA LEU A 84 11.86 4.16 4.80
C LEU A 84 10.76 3.13 5.10
N ALA A 85 10.02 2.69 4.08
CA ALA A 85 8.82 1.87 4.22
C ALA A 85 9.07 0.35 4.30
N VAL A 86 10.29 -0.10 4.65
CA VAL A 86 10.74 -1.50 4.52
C VAL A 86 11.00 -2.17 5.86
#